data_AF-A0A5N5D8E8-F1
#
_entry.id   AF-A0A5N5D8E8-F1
#
_cell.length_a   1.000
_cell.length_b   1.000
_cell.length_c   1.000
_cell.angle_alpha   90.00
_cell.angle_beta   90.00
_cell.angle_gamma   90.00
#
_symmetry.space_group_name_H-M   'P 1'
#
loop_
_entity.id
_entity.type
_entity.pdbx_description
1 polymer ?
#
loop_
_entity_poly.entity_id
_entity_poly.type
_entity_poly.pdbx_seq_one_letter_code
_entity_poly.pdbx_strand_id
1 'polypeptide(L)'
;MSLHRPPCCRLALPQPLHWTSSAAADPFQAEVFHRRLPEYSETPLVSLLHVANELGLTHVLVKDECRCFGLPAFKILGSAWTELEDSTGLRFVTCTDGNWGRAVARMAKYLSVPAHVSVPQNVDQTTRDNIKSEGAEVPVVQGGYDAAIGAVREDAEAATDSWSWILRGPATTTFQPG
;
A
#
# COMPACT_ATOMS: atom_id res chain seq x y z
N MET A 1 3.60 54.95 5.56
CA MET A 1 3.14 53.78 4.79
C MET A 1 2.98 52.61 5.75
N SER A 2 1.74 52.33 6.15
CA SER A 2 1.41 51.24 7.08
C SER A 2 0.74 50.14 6.26
N LEU A 3 1.37 48.97 6.15
CA LEU A 3 0.81 47.81 5.45
C LEU A 3 -0.08 47.05 6.45
N HIS A 4 -1.39 47.18 6.26
CA HIS A 4 -2.43 46.46 6.97
C HIS A 4 -2.39 44.98 6.53
N ARG A 5 -2.01 44.05 7.42
CA ARG A 5 -2.17 42.61 7.18
C ARG A 5 -3.62 42.21 7.51
N PRO A 6 -4.35 41.54 6.62
CA PRO A 6 -5.67 41.01 6.96
C PRO A 6 -5.51 39.83 7.95
N PRO A 7 -6.55 39.51 8.75
CA PRO A 7 -6.50 38.41 9.69
C PRO A 7 -6.40 37.09 8.90
N CYS A 8 -5.20 36.49 8.89
CA CYS A 8 -5.05 35.11 8.45
C CYS A 8 -5.89 34.24 9.38
N CYS A 9 -6.96 33.66 8.82
CA CYS A 9 -7.73 32.61 9.45
C CYS A 9 -6.76 31.49 9.88
N ARG A 10 -6.61 31.32 11.20
CA ARG A 10 -5.99 30.14 11.80
C ARG A 10 -6.92 28.96 11.52
N LEU A 11 -6.76 28.31 10.37
CA LEU A 11 -7.23 26.94 10.22
C LEU A 11 -6.38 26.11 11.18
N ALA A 12 -7.00 25.66 12.27
CA ALA A 12 -6.38 24.71 13.18
C ALA A 12 -5.99 23.48 12.35
N LEU A 13 -4.68 23.19 12.28
CA LEU A 13 -4.23 21.89 11.79
C LEU A 13 -4.87 20.84 12.71
N PRO A 14 -5.58 19.83 12.17
CA PRO A 14 -6.06 18.74 13.00
C PRO A 14 -4.86 18.14 13.74
N GLN A 15 -5.03 17.91 15.04
CA GLN A 15 -4.05 17.22 15.87
C GLN A 15 -3.60 15.94 15.15
N PRO A 16 -2.30 15.56 15.21
CA PRO A 16 -1.86 14.31 14.61
C PRO A 16 -2.73 13.18 15.17
N LEU A 17 -3.46 12.52 14.28
CA LEU A 17 -4.31 11.38 14.64
C LEU A 17 -3.39 10.34 15.26
N HIS A 18 -3.48 10.18 16.58
CA HIS A 18 -2.86 9.06 17.27
C HIS A 18 -3.62 7.80 16.83
N TRP A 19 -2.99 7.00 15.98
CA TRP A 19 -3.50 5.71 15.57
C TRP A 19 -3.12 4.66 16.62
N THR A 20 -4.12 4.11 17.30
CA THR A 20 -3.96 2.92 18.14
C THR A 20 -4.95 1.87 17.65
N SER A 21 -4.44 0.79 17.07
CA SER A 21 -5.22 -0.44 16.88
C SER A 21 -5.29 -1.17 18.22
N SER A 22 -6.49 -1.60 18.63
CA SER A 22 -6.67 -2.44 19.83
C SER A 22 -6.10 -3.86 19.64
N ALA A 23 -5.92 -4.27 18.40
CA ALA A 23 -5.04 -5.36 18.03
C ALA A 23 -3.66 -4.75 17.76
N ALA A 24 -2.73 -4.83 18.70
CA ALA A 24 -1.36 -5.03 18.26
C ALA A 24 -1.45 -6.25 17.34
N ALA A 25 -1.30 -6.06 16.02
CA ALA A 25 -1.28 -7.18 15.10
C ALA A 25 -0.20 -8.11 15.62
N ASP A 26 -0.61 -9.23 16.23
CA ASP A 26 0.31 -10.18 16.80
C ASP A 26 1.23 -10.61 15.66
N PRO A 27 2.55 -10.32 15.71
CA PRO A 27 3.46 -10.65 14.62
C PRO A 27 3.39 -12.13 14.25
N PHE A 28 3.03 -12.98 15.22
CA PHE A 28 2.80 -14.40 15.00
C PHE A 28 1.59 -14.68 14.11
N GLN A 29 0.48 -13.93 14.28
CA GLN A 29 -0.70 -14.07 13.42
C GLN A 29 -0.41 -13.62 11.99
N ALA A 30 0.34 -12.52 11.81
CA ALA A 30 0.78 -12.06 10.50
C ALA A 30 1.64 -13.10 9.79
N GLU A 31 2.60 -13.68 10.51
CA GLU A 31 3.45 -14.73 9.96
C GLU A 31 2.66 -15.99 9.58
N VAL A 32 1.76 -16.46 10.47
CA VAL A 32 0.91 -17.63 10.20
C VAL A 32 0.01 -17.39 8.98
N PHE A 33 -0.53 -16.18 8.82
CA PHE A 33 -1.30 -15.81 7.65
C PHE A 33 -0.45 -15.83 6.37
N HIS A 34 0.71 -15.15 6.38
CA HIS A 34 1.59 -15.08 5.21
C HIS A 34 2.04 -16.46 4.73
N ARG A 35 2.34 -17.37 5.66
CA ARG A 35 2.73 -18.77 5.36
C ARG A 35 1.65 -19.56 4.60
N ARG A 36 0.39 -19.12 4.61
CA ARG A 36 -0.73 -19.79 3.90
C ARG A 36 -0.91 -19.28 2.46
N LEU A 37 -0.33 -18.13 2.12
CA LEU A 37 -0.51 -17.53 0.80
C LEU A 37 0.32 -18.26 -0.28
N PRO A 38 -0.14 -18.24 -1.54
CA PRO A 38 0.64 -18.77 -2.66
C PRO A 38 2.00 -18.06 -2.79
N GLU A 39 3.01 -18.81 -3.23
CA GLU A 39 4.37 -18.29 -3.47
C GLU A 39 5.10 -17.77 -2.21
N TYR A 40 4.59 -18.05 -1.00
CA TYR A 40 5.31 -17.74 0.24
C TYR A 40 6.65 -18.48 0.29
N SER A 41 7.70 -17.73 0.61
CA SER A 41 9.01 -18.27 0.98
C SER A 41 9.72 -17.28 1.89
N GLU A 42 10.43 -17.79 2.89
CA GLU A 42 11.29 -16.94 3.71
C GLU A 42 12.39 -16.30 2.84
N THR A 43 12.46 -14.98 2.89
CA THR A 43 13.44 -14.19 2.15
C THR A 43 14.83 -14.28 2.80
N PRO A 44 15.93 -14.30 2.03
CA PRO A 44 17.27 -14.46 2.59
C PRO A 44 17.68 -13.33 3.53
N LEU A 45 18.47 -13.66 4.56
CA LEU A 45 19.24 -12.70 5.34
C LEU A 45 20.71 -12.84 4.94
N VAL A 46 21.19 -11.93 4.10
CA VAL A 46 22.51 -11.99 3.48
C VAL A 46 23.53 -11.30 4.38
N SER A 47 24.61 -11.99 4.72
CA SER A 47 25.74 -11.41 5.43
C SER A 47 26.70 -10.73 4.46
N LEU A 48 27.01 -9.46 4.71
CA LEU A 48 27.96 -8.66 3.92
C LEU A 48 29.27 -8.46 4.70
N LEU A 49 30.01 -9.56 4.91
CA LEU A 49 31.26 -9.56 5.68
C LEU A 49 32.29 -8.55 5.15
N HIS A 50 32.40 -8.42 3.83
CA HIS A 50 33.33 -7.48 3.22
C HIS A 50 33.01 -6.02 3.58
N VAL A 51 31.73 -5.63 3.47
CA VAL A 51 31.25 -4.29 3.84
C VAL A 51 31.40 -4.04 5.34
N ALA A 52 31.14 -5.06 6.18
CA ALA A 52 31.33 -4.95 7.62
C ALA A 52 32.80 -4.62 7.96
N ASN A 53 33.75 -5.31 7.33
CA ASN A 53 35.18 -5.06 7.52
C ASN A 53 35.60 -3.66 7.05
N GLU A 54 35.13 -3.22 5.88
CA GLU A 54 35.42 -1.87 5.36
C GLU A 54 34.93 -0.75 6.29
N LEU A 55 33.77 -0.96 6.93
CA LEU A 55 33.17 0.02 7.85
C LEU A 55 33.66 -0.13 9.31
N GLY A 56 34.51 -1.11 9.62
CA GLY A 56 34.95 -1.38 10.99
C GLY A 56 33.83 -1.90 11.91
N LEU A 57 32.81 -2.54 11.34
CA LEU A 57 31.66 -3.12 12.05
C LEU A 57 31.81 -4.63 12.20
N THR A 58 31.16 -5.21 13.21
CA THR A 58 31.18 -6.67 13.43
C THR A 58 30.31 -7.41 12.40
N HIS A 59 29.14 -6.87 12.09
CA HIS A 59 28.20 -7.47 11.15
C HIS A 59 27.45 -6.41 10.36
N VAL A 60 27.25 -6.69 9.08
CA VAL A 60 26.29 -6.01 8.21
C VAL A 60 25.41 -7.10 7.60
N LEU A 61 24.12 -7.03 7.85
CA LEU A 61 23.13 -8.00 7.38
C LEU A 61 22.10 -7.28 6.51
N VAL A 62 21.77 -7.87 5.37
CA VAL A 62 20.74 -7.35 4.46
C VAL A 62 19.61 -8.37 4.34
N LYS A 63 18.40 -7.95 4.69
CA LYS A 63 17.19 -8.74 4.44
C LYS A 63 16.76 -8.53 3.00
N ASP A 64 16.92 -9.56 2.16
CA ASP A 64 16.69 -9.47 0.72
C ASP A 64 15.23 -9.76 0.35
N GLU A 65 14.45 -8.68 0.27
CA GLU A 65 13.03 -8.71 -0.04
C GLU A 65 12.72 -8.62 -1.55
N CYS A 66 13.73 -8.71 -2.42
CA CYS A 66 13.56 -8.52 -3.86
C CYS A 66 12.78 -9.66 -4.57
N ARG A 67 12.41 -10.71 -3.83
CA ARG A 67 11.62 -11.85 -4.33
C ARG A 67 10.49 -12.24 -3.37
N CYS A 68 10.05 -11.32 -2.51
CA CYS A 68 8.97 -11.55 -1.56
C CYS A 68 7.69 -11.92 -2.32
N PHE A 69 7.21 -13.16 -2.20
CA PHE A 69 6.08 -13.71 -2.99
C PHE A 69 6.24 -13.54 -4.51
N GLY A 70 7.47 -13.65 -5.02
CA GLY A 70 7.77 -13.42 -6.44
C GLY A 70 7.66 -11.95 -6.87
N LEU A 71 7.42 -11.02 -5.95
CA LEU A 71 7.39 -9.58 -6.20
C LEU A 71 8.72 -8.91 -5.85
N PRO A 72 9.06 -7.79 -6.51
CA PRO A 72 10.34 -7.09 -6.31
C PRO A 72 10.40 -6.26 -5.01
N ALA A 73 9.50 -6.48 -4.05
CA ALA A 73 9.45 -5.73 -2.79
C ALA A 73 8.59 -6.42 -1.73
N PHE A 74 8.86 -6.10 -0.47
CA PHE A 74 8.16 -6.61 0.72
C PHE A 74 6.70 -6.15 0.89
N LYS A 75 6.20 -5.22 0.06
CA LYS A 75 4.96 -4.46 0.33
C LYS A 75 3.70 -5.33 0.40
N ILE A 76 3.75 -6.53 -0.19
CA ILE A 76 2.67 -7.51 -0.08
C ILE A 76 2.42 -7.99 1.35
N LEU A 77 3.43 -7.99 2.23
CA LEU A 77 3.25 -8.34 3.63
C LEU A 77 2.24 -7.41 4.33
N GLY A 78 2.18 -6.13 3.92
CA GLY A 78 1.23 -5.16 4.44
C GLY A 78 -0.15 -5.22 3.78
N SER A 79 -0.23 -5.46 2.47
CA SER A 79 -1.52 -5.61 1.78
C SER A 79 -2.21 -6.93 2.10
N ALA A 80 -1.43 -7.95 2.46
CA ALA A 80 -1.91 -9.27 2.88
C ALA A 80 -2.82 -9.22 4.13
N TRP A 81 -2.72 -8.18 4.95
CA TRP A 81 -3.51 -8.07 6.18
C TRP A 81 -5.00 -7.73 5.97
N THR A 82 -5.47 -7.66 4.72
CA THR A 82 -6.91 -7.64 4.43
C THR A 82 -7.46 -9.05 4.49
N GLU A 83 -7.55 -9.60 5.70
CA GLU A 83 -8.36 -10.80 5.92
C GLU A 83 -9.83 -10.40 5.76
N LEU A 84 -10.47 -10.99 4.75
CA LEU A 84 -11.87 -10.74 4.41
C LEU A 84 -12.60 -12.08 4.55
N GLU A 85 -13.43 -12.21 5.57
CA GLU A 85 -14.26 -13.40 5.78
C GLU A 85 -15.31 -13.56 4.66
N ASP A 86 -15.81 -12.44 4.14
CA ASP A 86 -16.67 -12.36 2.96
C ASP A 86 -16.11 -11.31 2.00
N SER A 87 -15.87 -11.73 0.77
CA SER A 87 -15.34 -10.90 -0.31
C SER A 87 -16.34 -10.64 -1.43
N THR A 88 -17.58 -11.09 -1.26
CA THR A 88 -18.63 -10.91 -2.25
C THR A 88 -19.00 -9.43 -2.40
N GLY A 89 -19.00 -8.94 -3.65
CA GLY A 89 -19.31 -7.54 -3.96
C GLY A 89 -18.21 -6.54 -3.55
N LEU A 90 -17.05 -7.00 -3.10
CA LEU A 90 -15.93 -6.11 -2.79
C LEU A 90 -15.15 -5.74 -4.04
N ARG A 91 -14.50 -4.58 -3.97
CA ARG A 91 -13.45 -4.16 -4.91
C ARG A 91 -12.37 -3.42 -4.16
N PHE A 92 -11.10 -3.75 -4.42
CA PHE A 92 -9.98 -2.98 -3.91
C PHE A 92 -9.77 -1.73 -4.73
N VAL A 93 -9.62 -0.60 -4.04
CA VAL A 93 -9.26 0.67 -4.69
C VAL A 93 -8.03 1.24 -3.98
N THR A 94 -7.00 1.60 -4.74
CA THR A 94 -5.78 2.22 -4.20
C THR A 94 -5.13 3.14 -5.22
N CYS A 95 -4.25 4.04 -4.76
CA CYS A 95 -3.36 4.80 -5.61
C CYS A 95 -1.91 4.41 -5.34
N THR A 96 -1.08 4.39 -6.37
CA THR A 96 0.35 4.14 -6.21
C THR A 96 1.17 4.78 -7.31
N ASP A 97 2.47 4.88 -7.07
CA ASP A 97 3.50 5.09 -8.06
C ASP A 97 4.40 3.85 -8.28
N GLY A 98 4.05 2.69 -7.70
CA GLY A 98 4.85 1.47 -7.88
C GLY A 98 4.43 0.25 -7.06
N ASN A 99 5.35 -0.25 -6.25
CA ASN A 99 5.29 -1.59 -5.63
C ASN A 99 4.05 -1.84 -4.74
N TRP A 100 3.44 -0.79 -4.17
CA TRP A 100 2.24 -0.95 -3.35
C TRP A 100 1.04 -1.41 -4.20
N GLY A 101 0.78 -0.74 -5.33
CA GLY A 101 -0.35 -1.13 -6.17
C GLY A 101 -0.18 -2.51 -6.80
N ARG A 102 1.06 -2.92 -7.12
CA ARG A 102 1.30 -4.29 -7.58
C ARG A 102 1.03 -5.32 -6.48
N ALA A 103 1.42 -5.02 -5.24
CA ALA A 103 1.14 -5.87 -4.09
C ALA A 103 -0.37 -5.99 -3.81
N VAL A 104 -1.11 -4.88 -3.85
CA VAL A 104 -2.57 -4.87 -3.72
C VAL A 104 -3.21 -5.68 -4.86
N ALA A 105 -2.77 -5.48 -6.10
CA ALA A 105 -3.27 -6.24 -7.25
C ALA A 105 -3.01 -7.75 -7.12
N ARG A 106 -1.82 -8.16 -6.62
CA ARG A 106 -1.52 -9.57 -6.33
C ARG A 106 -2.43 -10.13 -5.25
N MET A 107 -2.72 -9.38 -4.19
CA MET A 107 -3.64 -9.82 -3.13
C MET A 107 -5.08 -9.93 -3.65
N ALA A 108 -5.51 -8.98 -4.48
CA ALA A 108 -6.80 -9.01 -5.18
C ALA A 108 -6.97 -10.29 -5.99
N LYS A 109 -5.92 -10.66 -6.74
CA LYS A 109 -5.86 -11.92 -7.50
C LYS A 109 -5.97 -13.15 -6.59
N TYR A 110 -5.29 -13.18 -5.45
CA TYR A 110 -5.39 -14.29 -4.49
C TYR A 110 -6.80 -14.45 -3.92
N LEU A 111 -7.49 -13.33 -3.66
CA LEU A 111 -8.85 -13.32 -3.12
C LEU A 111 -9.93 -13.41 -4.21
N SER A 112 -9.55 -13.41 -5.49
CA SER A 112 -10.48 -13.33 -6.63
C SER A 112 -11.41 -12.10 -6.57
N VAL A 113 -10.88 -10.97 -6.07
CA VAL A 113 -11.56 -9.69 -5.94
C VAL A 113 -11.05 -8.72 -7.01
N PRO A 114 -11.91 -7.92 -7.66
CA PRO A 114 -11.46 -6.89 -8.59
C PRO A 114 -10.60 -5.83 -7.92
N ALA A 115 -9.64 -5.26 -8.65
CA ALA A 115 -8.78 -4.18 -8.15
C ALA A 115 -8.67 -3.01 -9.14
N HIS A 116 -8.87 -1.81 -8.62
CA HIS A 116 -8.58 -0.53 -9.25
C HIS A 116 -7.34 0.10 -8.60
N VAL A 117 -6.31 0.30 -9.41
CA VAL A 117 -5.02 0.85 -8.98
C VAL A 117 -4.73 2.12 -9.77
N SER A 118 -5.20 3.25 -9.25
CA SER A 118 -4.99 4.56 -9.88
C SER A 118 -3.51 4.96 -9.80
N VAL A 119 -2.95 5.38 -10.93
CA VAL A 119 -1.55 5.79 -11.01
C VAL A 119 -1.42 7.21 -11.58
N PRO A 120 -0.51 8.04 -11.04
CA PRO A 120 -0.21 9.33 -11.64
C PRO A 120 0.34 9.22 -13.08
N GLN A 121 0.19 10.29 -13.85
CA GLN A 121 0.63 10.35 -15.26
C GLN A 121 2.14 10.16 -15.44
N ASN A 122 2.95 10.50 -14.44
CA ASN A 122 4.40 10.38 -14.49
C ASN A 122 4.93 8.97 -14.17
N VAL A 123 4.07 8.03 -13.75
CA VAL A 123 4.46 6.62 -13.56
C VAL A 123 4.81 6.01 -14.91
N ASP A 124 5.95 5.33 -15.00
CA ASP A 124 6.43 4.75 -16.25
C ASP A 124 5.56 3.56 -16.70
N GLN A 125 5.63 3.25 -18.00
CA GLN A 125 4.79 2.21 -18.59
C GLN A 125 5.10 0.81 -18.03
N THR A 126 6.35 0.51 -17.71
CA THR A 126 6.76 -0.79 -17.16
C THR A 126 6.09 -1.04 -15.81
N THR A 127 6.08 -0.01 -14.94
CA THR A 127 5.39 -0.08 -13.65
C THR A 127 3.90 -0.31 -13.82
N ARG A 128 3.25 0.38 -14.76
CA ARG A 128 1.82 0.19 -15.07
C ARG A 128 1.53 -1.23 -15.56
N ASP A 129 2.35 -1.73 -16.48
CA ASP A 129 2.18 -3.06 -17.06
C ASP A 129 2.42 -4.16 -16.01
N ASN A 130 3.38 -3.96 -15.12
CA ASN A 130 3.60 -4.86 -13.98
C ASN A 130 2.39 -4.95 -13.06
N ILE A 131 1.70 -3.84 -12.79
CA ILE A 131 0.46 -3.84 -12.00
C ILE A 131 -0.67 -4.53 -12.78
N LYS A 132 -0.85 -4.18 -14.07
CA LYS A 132 -1.87 -4.81 -14.95
C LYS A 132 -1.68 -6.32 -15.10
N SER A 133 -0.43 -6.80 -15.09
CA SER A 133 -0.11 -8.23 -15.22
C SER A 133 -0.67 -9.07 -14.07
N GLU A 134 -1.00 -8.44 -12.94
CA GLU A 134 -1.65 -9.08 -11.80
C GLU A 134 -3.18 -9.13 -11.95
N GLY A 135 -3.76 -8.52 -13.00
CA GLY A 135 -5.19 -8.51 -13.28
C GLY A 135 -5.95 -7.27 -12.79
N ALA A 136 -5.25 -6.25 -12.30
CA ALA A 136 -5.88 -4.99 -11.88
C ALA A 136 -6.14 -4.04 -13.05
N GLU A 137 -7.19 -3.23 -12.92
CA GLU A 137 -7.38 -2.06 -13.77
C GLU A 137 -6.48 -0.92 -13.27
N VAL A 138 -5.83 -0.21 -14.19
CA VAL A 138 -4.82 0.80 -13.87
C VAL A 138 -5.16 2.12 -14.56
N PRO A 139 -6.16 2.87 -14.07
CA PRO A 139 -6.50 4.17 -14.60
C PRO A 139 -5.37 5.17 -14.36
N VAL A 140 -5.00 5.90 -15.41
CA VAL A 140 -3.97 6.95 -15.33
C VAL A 140 -4.64 8.28 -14.99
N VAL A 141 -4.28 8.84 -13.84
CA VAL A 141 -4.81 10.11 -13.34
C VAL A 141 -3.93 11.25 -13.83
N GLN A 142 -4.54 12.27 -14.43
CA GLN A 142 -3.84 13.48 -14.83
C GLN A 142 -3.40 14.26 -13.58
N GLY A 143 -2.13 14.68 -13.56
CA GLY A 143 -1.53 15.35 -12.40
C GLY A 143 -0.61 14.42 -11.58
N GLY A 144 -0.28 14.88 -10.37
CA GLY A 144 0.63 14.20 -9.46
C GLY A 144 -0.05 13.20 -8.51
N TYR A 145 0.70 12.76 -7.50
CA TYR A 145 0.24 11.77 -6.52
C TYR A 145 -1.02 12.22 -5.76
N ASP A 146 -1.11 13.49 -5.37
CA ASP A 146 -2.28 14.03 -4.67
C ASP A 146 -3.56 13.96 -5.51
N ALA A 147 -3.46 14.15 -6.83
CA ALA A 147 -4.59 13.99 -7.73
C ALA A 147 -5.04 12.52 -7.79
N ALA A 148 -4.10 11.57 -7.79
CA ALA A 148 -4.41 10.15 -7.73
C ALA A 148 -5.08 9.75 -6.40
N ILE A 149 -4.71 10.36 -5.27
CA ILE A 149 -5.42 10.18 -3.99
C ILE A 149 -6.88 10.67 -4.13
N GLY A 150 -7.09 11.85 -4.74
CA GLY A 150 -8.42 12.39 -4.98
C GLY A 150 -9.29 11.44 -5.82
N ALA A 151 -8.75 10.97 -6.95
CA ALA A 151 -9.46 10.05 -7.84
C ALA A 151 -9.85 8.73 -7.15
N VAL A 152 -8.99 8.18 -6.29
CA VAL A 152 -9.31 6.96 -5.51
C VAL A 152 -10.43 7.20 -4.51
N ARG A 153 -10.46 8.37 -3.88
CA ARG A 153 -11.55 8.73 -2.98
C ARG A 153 -12.86 8.85 -3.73
N GLU A 154 -12.84 9.53 -4.88
CA GLU A 154 -14.01 9.66 -5.75
C GLU A 154 -14.50 8.29 -6.25
N ASP A 155 -13.61 7.39 -6.68
CA ASP A 155 -13.98 6.03 -7.12
C ASP A 155 -14.54 5.17 -5.97
N ALA A 156 -14.01 5.35 -4.75
CA ALA A 156 -14.53 4.70 -3.57
C ALA A 156 -15.91 5.25 -3.16
N GLU A 157 -16.13 6.56 -3.26
CA GLU A 157 -17.39 7.24 -2.93
C GLU A 157 -18.47 7.03 -4.02
N ALA A 158 -18.07 6.90 -5.29
CA ALA A 158 -18.96 6.64 -6.42
C ALA A 158 -19.42 5.18 -6.52
N ALA A 159 -18.74 4.27 -5.83
CA ALA A 159 -19.21 2.91 -5.63
C ALA A 159 -20.51 2.95 -4.81
N THR A 160 -21.64 2.94 -5.52
CA THR A 160 -22.98 2.90 -4.94
C THR A 160 -23.33 1.51 -4.38
N ASP A 161 -22.51 0.51 -4.71
CA ASP A 161 -22.52 -0.81 -4.08
C ASP A 161 -21.73 -0.75 -2.77
N SER A 162 -22.36 -1.22 -1.70
CA SER A 162 -22.12 -0.91 -0.29
C SER A 162 -20.75 -1.27 0.31
N TRP A 163 -19.73 -1.65 -0.49
CA TRP A 163 -18.49 -2.22 0.05
C TRP A 163 -17.23 -1.96 -0.81
N SER A 164 -16.86 -0.69 -1.03
CA SER A 164 -15.54 -0.33 -1.56
C SER A 164 -14.50 -0.27 -0.42
N TRP A 165 -13.39 -1.00 -0.55
CA TRP A 165 -12.28 -0.95 0.42
C TRP A 165 -11.13 -0.11 -0.11
N ILE A 166 -10.83 0.99 0.58
CA ILE A 166 -9.67 1.84 0.28
C ILE A 166 -8.45 1.29 1.03
N LEU A 167 -7.53 0.66 0.29
CA LEU A 167 -6.23 0.30 0.83
C LEU A 167 -5.26 1.46 0.61
N ARG A 168 -5.22 2.40 1.56
CA ARG A 168 -4.15 3.40 1.56
C ARG A 168 -2.87 2.71 2.03
N GLY A 169 -1.75 2.97 1.34
CA GLY A 169 -0.42 2.55 1.79
C GLY A 169 -0.16 2.96 3.25
N PRO A 170 0.91 2.46 3.89
CA PRO A 170 1.09 2.48 5.35
C PRO A 170 0.97 3.90 5.93
N ALA A 171 -0.27 4.25 6.32
CA ALA A 171 -0.67 5.45 7.07
C ALA A 171 -2.18 5.52 7.34
N THR A 172 -3.09 4.86 6.60
CA THR A 172 -4.55 5.06 6.85
C THR A 172 -5.43 3.92 6.31
N THR A 173 -5.68 2.90 7.13
CA THR A 173 -6.80 1.97 6.90
C THR A 173 -8.03 2.55 7.59
N THR A 174 -8.94 3.21 6.89
CA THR A 174 -10.24 3.57 7.47
C THR A 174 -11.29 2.55 7.05
N PHE A 175 -11.79 1.80 8.03
CA PHE A 175 -13.05 1.08 7.97
C PHE A 175 -14.20 2.09 8.15
N GLN A 176 -15.20 2.07 7.28
CA GLN A 176 -16.50 2.72 7.52
C GLN A 176 -17.54 1.61 7.47
N PRO A 177 -18.11 1.17 8.62
CA PRO A 177 -19.39 0.49 8.60
C PRO A 177 -20.51 1.52 8.43
N GLY A 178 -21.63 1.09 7.83
CA GLY A 178 -22.84 1.91 7.66
C GLY A 178 -23.48 2.37 8.96
#